data_AF-A0A7Y5N747-F1
#
_entry.id   AF-A0A7Y5N747-F1
#
_cell.length_a   1.000
_cell.length_b   1.000
_cell.length_c   1.000
_cell.angle_alpha   90.00
_cell.angle_beta   90.00
_cell.angle_gamma   90.00
#
_symmetry.space_group_name_H-M   'P 1'
#
loop_
_entity.id
_entity.type
_entity.pdbx_description
1 polymer ?
#
loop_
_entity_poly.entity_id
_entity_poly.type
_entity_poly.pdbx_seq_one_letter_code
_entity_poly.pdbx_strand_id
1 'polypeptide(L)' 'PGTVVAYKFGRQAHEVAEALRETGRLADAVWGSALGLPEESVRPAAELDETPLPYLSTLIAPPRREGGRGGKL' A
#
# COMPACT_ATOMS: atom_id res chain seq x y z
N PRO A 1 -4.13 -13.03 -9.17
CA PRO A 1 -4.78 -11.98 -8.36
C PRO A 1 -4.46 -10.62 -8.96
N GLY A 2 -5.31 -9.59 -8.80
CA GLY A 2 -5.06 -8.26 -9.37
C GLY A 2 -4.41 -7.27 -8.40
N THR A 3 -4.14 -6.07 -8.91
CA THR A 3 -3.77 -4.92 -8.07
C THR A 3 -4.93 -4.53 -7.16
N VAL A 4 -4.64 -4.26 -5.88
CA VAL A 4 -5.59 -3.71 -4.92
C VAL A 4 -5.23 -2.24 -4.69
N VAL A 5 -6.24 -1.38 -4.70
CA VAL A 5 -6.10 0.03 -4.34
C VAL A 5 -7.06 0.30 -3.19
N ALA A 6 -6.54 0.81 -2.06
CA ALA A 6 -7.36 1.15 -0.90
C ALA A 6 -7.31 2.66 -0.66
N TYR A 7 -8.47 3.30 -0.69
CA TYR A 7 -8.62 4.73 -0.41
C TYR A 7 -9.07 4.96 1.02
N LYS A 8 -8.58 6.05 1.63
CA LYS A 8 -8.97 6.48 2.98
C LYS A 8 -8.76 5.38 4.04
N PHE A 9 -7.77 4.52 3.82
CA PHE A 9 -7.52 3.33 4.64
C PHE A 9 -6.87 3.65 6.00
N GLY A 10 -6.62 4.93 6.30
CA GLY A 10 -5.84 5.34 7.48
C GLY A 10 -6.40 4.87 8.82
N ARG A 11 -7.73 4.66 8.93
CA ARG A 11 -8.34 4.08 10.14
C ARG A 11 -8.10 2.58 10.30
N GLN A 12 -7.74 1.89 9.22
CA GLN A 12 -7.48 0.46 9.16
C GLN A 12 -6.00 0.18 8.81
N ALA A 13 -5.10 1.15 9.07
CA ALA A 13 -3.71 1.05 8.63
C ALA A 13 -3.01 -0.19 9.19
N HIS A 14 -3.30 -0.55 10.43
CA HIS A 14 -2.79 -1.75 11.08
C HIS A 14 -3.30 -3.03 10.41
N GLU A 15 -4.62 -3.18 10.25
CA GLU A 15 -5.22 -4.38 9.64
C GLU A 15 -4.79 -4.54 8.17
N VAL A 16 -4.60 -3.43 7.46
CA VAL A 16 -4.09 -3.44 6.09
C VAL A 16 -2.62 -3.88 6.05
N ALA A 17 -1.79 -3.43 6.98
CA ALA A 17 -0.40 -3.87 7.08
C ALA A 17 -0.30 -5.37 7.35
N GLU A 18 -1.13 -5.90 8.26
CA GLU A 18 -1.23 -7.34 8.52
C GLU A 18 -1.67 -8.12 7.28
N ALA A 19 -2.73 -7.68 6.59
CA ALA A 19 -3.19 -8.33 5.36
C ALA A 19 -2.11 -8.35 4.26
N LEU A 20 -1.31 -7.28 4.15
CA LEU A 20 -0.17 -7.23 3.21
C LEU A 20 0.95 -8.19 3.59
N ARG A 21 1.22 -8.40 4.88
CA ARG A 21 2.18 -9.39 5.38
C ARG A 21 1.71 -10.80 5.08
N GLU A 22 0.48 -11.14 5.46
CA GLU A 22 -0.12 -12.47 5.25
C GLU A 22 -0.18 -12.85 3.77
N THR A 23 -0.46 -11.89 2.90
CA THR A 23 -0.54 -12.13 1.45
C THR A 23 0.81 -12.06 0.74
N GLY A 24 1.89 -11.74 1.46
CA GLY A 24 3.24 -11.60 0.89
C GLY A 24 3.35 -10.43 -0.11
N ARG A 25 2.57 -9.36 0.09
CA ARG A 25 2.50 -8.19 -0.80
C ARG A 25 3.14 -6.94 -0.21
N LEU A 26 3.55 -6.97 1.06
CA LEU A 26 4.09 -5.81 1.78
C LEU A 26 5.29 -5.16 1.05
N ALA A 27 6.20 -5.97 0.53
CA ALA A 27 7.45 -5.49 -0.08
C ALA A 27 7.24 -4.68 -1.37
N ASP A 28 6.22 -5.03 -2.15
CA ASP A 28 5.91 -4.39 -3.44
C ASP A 28 4.82 -3.31 -3.33
N ALA A 29 4.19 -3.17 -2.16
CA ALA A 29 3.13 -2.21 -1.93
C ALA A 29 3.67 -0.84 -1.53
N VAL A 30 2.98 0.21 -1.96
CA VAL A 30 3.29 1.61 -1.64
C VAL A 30 2.03 2.31 -1.16
N TRP A 31 2.19 3.26 -0.24
CA TRP A 31 1.11 4.14 0.15
C TRP A 31 1.54 5.59 0.01
N GLY A 32 0.57 6.48 -0.09
CA GLY A 32 0.83 7.91 -0.05
C GLY A 32 -0.31 8.70 0.54
N SER A 33 0.01 9.90 0.99
CA SER A 33 -0.94 10.85 1.56
C SER A 33 -0.86 12.19 0.84
N ALA A 34 -1.97 12.91 0.79
CA ALA A 34 -2.03 14.26 0.22
C ALA A 34 -1.51 14.33 -1.24
N LEU A 35 -1.78 13.28 -2.03
CA LEU A 35 -1.32 13.17 -3.42
C LEU A 35 -1.82 14.37 -4.24
N GLY A 36 -0.90 15.03 -4.95
CA GLY A 36 -1.15 16.23 -5.72
C GLY A 36 -1.21 17.54 -4.91
N LEU A 37 -0.93 17.50 -3.61
CA LEU A 37 -0.87 18.67 -2.73
C LEU A 37 0.57 18.94 -2.25
N PRO A 38 0.89 20.14 -1.74
CA PRO A 38 2.25 20.47 -1.28
C PRO A 38 2.84 19.54 -0.22
N GLU A 39 1.99 18.84 0.53
CA GLU A 39 2.30 17.95 1.65
C GLU A 39 2.37 16.48 1.21
N GLU A 40 2.39 16.25 -0.12
CA GLU A 40 2.45 14.92 -0.71
C GLU A 40 3.58 14.08 -0.07
N SER A 41 3.23 12.87 0.30
CA SER A 41 4.17 11.86 0.78
C SER A 41 3.85 10.53 0.12
N VAL A 42 4.89 9.84 -0.37
CA VAL A 42 4.81 8.48 -0.90
C VAL A 42 5.87 7.63 -0.20
N ARG A 43 5.46 6.50 0.37
CA ARG A 43 6.27 5.67 1.24
C ARG A 43 6.04 4.18 0.92
N PRO A 44 7.06 3.32 1.11
CA PRO A 44 6.85 1.88 1.11
C PRO A 44 5.79 1.46 2.13
N ALA A 45 4.97 0.46 1.81
CA ALA A 45 4.01 -0.09 2.78
C ALA A 45 4.70 -0.75 3.99
N ALA A 46 5.97 -1.14 3.84
CA ALA A 46 6.81 -1.62 4.94
C ALA A 46 7.01 -0.59 6.06
N GLU A 47 6.76 0.69 5.79
CA GLU A 47 6.89 1.79 6.77
C GLU A 47 5.55 2.19 7.42
N LEU A 48 4.49 1.40 7.24
CA LEU A 48 3.24 1.61 7.98
C LEU A 48 3.49 1.39 9.48
N ASP A 49 3.38 2.46 10.26
CA ASP A 49 3.78 2.53 11.67
C ASP A 49 2.63 2.24 12.67
N GLU A 50 1.59 1.54 12.21
CA GLU A 50 0.38 1.17 12.98
C GLU A 50 -0.39 2.36 13.59
N THR A 51 0.03 3.59 13.28
CA THR A 51 -0.71 4.80 13.66
C THR A 51 -1.78 5.14 12.63
N PRO A 52 -2.86 5.82 13.03
CA PRO A 52 -3.85 6.31 12.08
C PRO A 52 -3.24 7.30 11.07
N LEU A 53 -3.36 6.98 9.79
CA LEU A 53 -2.83 7.83 8.72
C LEU A 53 -3.73 9.04 8.42
N PRO A 54 -3.20 10.09 7.74
CA PRO A 54 -4.02 11.20 7.24
C PRO A 54 -5.23 10.71 6.44
N TYR A 55 -6.35 11.45 6.51
CA TYR A 55 -7.60 11.05 5.88
C TYR A 55 -7.46 10.78 4.37
N LEU A 56 -6.68 11.62 3.67
CA LEU A 56 -6.39 11.48 2.25
C LEU A 56 -5.19 10.54 2.01
N SER A 57 -5.26 9.32 2.53
CA SER A 57 -4.25 8.28 2.29
C SER A 57 -4.76 7.23 1.30
N THR A 58 -3.88 6.80 0.39
CA THR A 58 -4.15 5.78 -0.62
C THR A 58 -3.04 4.73 -0.62
N LEU A 59 -3.39 3.45 -0.64
CA LEU A 59 -2.49 2.32 -0.80
C LEU A 59 -2.63 1.74 -2.21
N ILE A 60 -1.51 1.35 -2.82
CA ILE A 60 -1.45 0.53 -4.03
C ILE A 60 -0.64 -0.72 -3.70
N ALA A 61 -1.29 -1.89 -3.80
CA ALA A 61 -0.64 -3.19 -3.66
C ALA A 61 -0.71 -3.93 -5.00
N PRO A 62 0.39 -4.08 -5.73
CA PRO A 62 0.45 -4.94 -6.92
C PRO A 62 0.28 -6.42 -6.55
N PRO A 63 -0.10 -7.29 -7.50
CA PRO A 63 -0.09 -8.73 -7.26
C PRO A 63 1.35 -9.24 -7.11
N ARG A 64 1.51 -10.38 -6.42
CA ARG A 64 2.81 -11.03 -6.25
C ARG A 64 3.36 -11.41 -7.63
N ARG A 65 4.61 -11.04 -7.89
CA ARG A 65 5.34 -11.50 -9.08
C ARG A 65 5.95 -12.86 -8.79
N GLU A 66 5.41 -13.90 -9.42
CA GLU A 66 5.99 -15.25 -9.37
C GLU A 66 7.01 -15.50 -10.50
N GLY A 67 7.22 -14.53 -11.39
CA GLY A 67 8.14 -14.64 -12.53
C GLY A 67 8.90 -13.35 -12.85
N GLY A 68 9.90 -13.45 -13.73
CA GLY A 68 10.72 -12.32 -14.19
C GLY A 68 9.96 -11.26 -15.00
N ARG A 69 10.68 -10.22 -15.44
CA ARG A 69 10.10 -9.11 -16.24
C ARG A 69 9.31 -9.66 -17.44
N GLY A 70 8.08 -9.20 -17.61
CA GLY A 70 7.17 -9.63 -18.69
C GLY A 70 6.15 -10.70 -18.29
N GLY A 71 6.22 -11.24 -17.07
CA GLY A 71 5.15 -12.07 -16.51
C GLY A 71 3.84 -11.29 -16.35
N LYS A 72 2.69 -11.98 -16.46
CA LYS A 72 1.38 -11.38 -16.18
C LYS A 72 1.37 -10.83 -14.74
N LEU A 73 0.89 -9.59 -14.61
CA LEU A 73 0.45 -9.04 -13.34
C LEU A 73 -0.86 -9.75 -12.93
#